data_AF-A0A3R6HGG2-F1
#
_entry.id   AF-A0A3R6HGG2-F1
#
_cell.length_a   1.000
_cell.length_b   1.000
_cell.length_c   1.000
_cell.angle_alpha   90.00
_cell.angle_beta   90.00
_cell.angle_gamma   90.00
#
_symmetry.space_group_name_H-M   'P 1'
#
loop_
_entity.id
_entity.type
_entity.pdbx_description
1 polymer ?
#
loop_
_entity_poly.entity_id
_entity_poly.type
_entity_poly.pdbx_seq_one_letter_code
_entity_poly.pdbx_strand_id
1 'polypeptide(L)'
;MKNVFTSGMILFLAMTTTVSCTQENVMLETTPQVKNQEVRFCFFESSIVPIGQDEESNLARTRADGSEKSLKDANLYTDLQVCLIPKGDETTAGYTVRQENWDDKFGNVSLQVPAGEYTLIAVAAKTDLQQEERIEVKSRYEMTFANNIVRDMAYTLQDIKVESGSKAVTQNVSLKRAVSCFELCATDIMPLTTKTQKITISGSCGTVFNPSTGFCKEKATITRNFSFEAKEHQKTGFHYTLYTLLTDKDITDIHITATAKDKEEKVIKTVSFDNVHLVIGKKTTYTGPIFTYPNNMSFTVNQPEIPASGYDKKF
;
A
#
# COMPACT_ATOMS: atom_id res chain seq x y z
N MET A 1 -72.67 68.58 -15.91
CA MET A 1 -72.34 68.07 -17.26
C MET A 1 -72.19 66.55 -17.12
N LYS A 2 -72.94 65.75 -17.89
CA LYS A 2 -72.45 64.90 -19.00
C LYS A 2 -71.19 64.07 -18.68
N ASN A 3 -71.17 62.75 -18.85
CA ASN A 3 -72.26 61.77 -19.05
C ASN A 3 -71.74 60.36 -18.69
N VAL A 4 -72.64 59.41 -18.39
CA VAL A 4 -72.30 57.99 -18.17
C VAL A 4 -72.03 57.29 -19.51
N PHE A 5 -71.15 56.28 -19.51
CA PHE A 5 -71.04 55.30 -20.60
C PHE A 5 -70.90 53.87 -20.05
N THR A 6 -71.43 52.89 -20.77
CA THR A 6 -71.56 51.49 -20.35
C THR A 6 -71.35 50.51 -21.50
N SER A 7 -70.82 49.33 -21.17
CA SER A 7 -70.78 48.10 -21.97
C SER A 7 -69.89 48.09 -23.23
N GLY A 8 -69.37 46.90 -23.56
CA GLY A 8 -68.40 46.68 -24.65
C GLY A 8 -67.66 45.34 -24.52
N MET A 9 -68.38 44.23 -24.36
CA MET A 9 -67.80 42.90 -24.17
C MET A 9 -67.34 42.29 -25.50
N ILE A 10 -66.05 41.92 -25.61
CA ILE A 10 -65.53 41.08 -26.70
C ILE A 10 -64.69 39.94 -26.09
N LEU A 11 -64.99 38.72 -26.53
CA LEU A 11 -64.29 37.49 -26.19
C LEU A 11 -63.48 37.03 -27.42
N PHE A 12 -62.22 36.64 -27.24
CA PHE A 12 -61.48 35.87 -28.25
C PHE A 12 -60.68 34.74 -27.61
N LEU A 13 -60.62 33.61 -28.33
CA LEU A 13 -60.08 32.34 -27.89
C LEU A 13 -58.69 32.09 -28.52
N ALA A 14 -57.87 31.26 -27.89
CA ALA A 14 -56.47 31.05 -28.27
C ALA A 14 -56.29 30.17 -29.53
N MET A 15 -55.15 30.35 -30.20
CA MET A 15 -54.49 29.32 -30.99
C MET A 15 -52.98 29.37 -30.74
N THR A 16 -52.35 28.20 -30.69
CA THR A 16 -50.89 28.03 -30.64
C THR A 16 -50.38 27.59 -32.01
N THR A 17 -49.24 28.15 -32.44
CA THR A 17 -48.50 27.67 -33.61
C THR A 17 -47.00 27.66 -33.33
N THR A 18 -46.33 26.61 -33.81
CA THR A 18 -44.87 26.54 -33.92
C THR A 18 -44.44 27.11 -35.27
N VAL A 19 -43.16 27.51 -35.43
CA VAL A 19 -42.32 27.19 -36.61
C VAL A 19 -40.88 27.73 -36.45
N SER A 20 -39.95 26.93 -36.99
CA SER A 20 -38.54 27.15 -37.37
C SER A 20 -37.92 28.57 -37.39
N CYS A 21 -36.63 28.60 -37.05
CA CYS A 21 -35.61 29.39 -37.78
C CYS A 21 -34.46 28.46 -38.17
N THR A 22 -33.89 28.63 -39.37
CA THR A 22 -32.87 27.75 -39.96
C THR A 22 -31.46 28.32 -39.89
N GLN A 23 -30.49 27.42 -39.61
CA GLN A 23 -29.03 27.53 -39.76
C GLN A 23 -28.43 28.87 -40.25
N GLU A 24 -27.57 29.46 -39.41
CA GLU A 24 -26.28 29.99 -39.85
C GLU A 24 -25.17 29.05 -39.38
N ASN A 25 -24.15 28.80 -40.22
CA ASN A 25 -23.03 27.93 -39.89
C ASN A 25 -21.95 28.71 -39.11
N VAL A 26 -22.15 28.89 -37.81
CA VAL A 26 -21.01 29.12 -36.90
C VAL A 26 -20.29 27.79 -36.75
N MET A 27 -19.06 27.71 -37.27
CA MET A 27 -18.16 26.60 -36.99
C MET A 27 -17.89 26.54 -35.48
N LEU A 28 -18.47 25.55 -34.80
CA LEU A 28 -17.90 25.10 -33.54
C LEU A 28 -16.54 24.52 -33.86
N GLU A 29 -15.48 25.14 -33.34
CA GLU A 29 -14.20 24.44 -33.18
C GLU A 29 -14.44 23.27 -32.23
N THR A 30 -14.60 22.07 -32.78
CA THR A 30 -14.68 20.84 -32.00
C THR A 30 -13.31 20.53 -31.46
N THR A 31 -12.99 21.10 -30.29
CA THR A 31 -11.86 20.68 -29.45
C THR A 31 -11.82 19.15 -29.45
N PRO A 32 -10.75 18.51 -29.94
CA PRO A 32 -10.77 17.07 -30.16
C PRO A 32 -11.07 16.34 -28.84
N GLN A 33 -12.23 15.70 -28.76
CA GLN A 33 -12.58 14.90 -27.59
C GLN A 33 -11.61 13.71 -27.54
N VAL A 34 -10.63 13.80 -26.64
CA VAL A 34 -9.65 12.75 -26.41
C VAL A 34 -10.41 11.52 -25.94
N LYS A 35 -10.56 10.55 -26.85
CA LYS A 35 -11.34 9.34 -26.58
C LYS A 35 -10.55 8.45 -25.64
N ASN A 36 -10.98 8.39 -24.39
CA ASN A 36 -10.41 7.45 -23.43
C ASN A 36 -10.66 5.99 -23.87
N GLN A 37 -9.69 5.16 -23.53
CA GLN A 37 -9.62 3.73 -23.78
C GLN A 37 -9.68 3.00 -22.43
N GLU A 38 -10.42 1.90 -22.38
CA GLU A 38 -10.45 1.05 -21.19
C GLU A 38 -9.19 0.19 -21.11
N VAL A 39 -8.50 0.26 -19.97
CA VAL A 39 -7.40 -0.64 -19.60
C VAL A 39 -7.72 -1.32 -18.27
N ARG A 40 -7.44 -2.62 -18.20
CA ARG A 40 -7.78 -3.49 -17.07
C ARG A 40 -6.54 -4.20 -16.54
N PHE A 41 -6.38 -4.23 -15.22
CA PHE A 41 -5.26 -4.87 -14.54
C PHE A 41 -5.76 -5.94 -13.57
N CYS A 42 -5.28 -7.17 -13.75
CA CYS A 42 -5.55 -8.30 -12.88
C CYS A 42 -4.29 -8.62 -12.07
N PHE A 43 -4.28 -8.22 -10.80
CA PHE A 43 -3.13 -8.32 -9.92
C PHE A 43 -3.08 -9.67 -9.17
N PHE A 44 -1.86 -10.17 -9.01
CA PHE A 44 -1.53 -11.36 -8.23
C PHE A 44 -0.21 -11.11 -7.48
N GLU A 45 0.02 -11.84 -6.38
CA GLU A 45 1.25 -11.72 -5.60
C GLU A 45 2.20 -12.88 -5.96
N SER A 46 3.46 -12.56 -6.26
CA SER A 46 4.43 -13.52 -6.82
C SER A 46 5.45 -14.08 -5.82
N SER A 47 5.61 -13.48 -4.63
CA SER A 47 6.51 -13.97 -3.57
C SER A 47 5.90 -15.03 -2.64
N ILE A 48 4.61 -15.39 -2.85
CA ILE A 48 3.99 -16.63 -2.34
C ILE A 48 4.59 -17.89 -3.02
N VAL A 49 5.19 -17.76 -4.21
CA VAL A 49 5.92 -18.85 -4.88
C VAL A 49 7.29 -19.05 -4.19
N PRO A 50 7.74 -20.30 -3.93
CA PRO A 50 9.03 -20.55 -3.28
C PRO A 50 10.21 -19.88 -4.00
N ILE A 51 11.02 -19.12 -3.24
CA ILE A 51 12.18 -18.39 -3.78
C ILE A 51 13.25 -19.41 -4.22
N GLY A 52 13.40 -19.58 -5.53
CA GLY A 52 14.38 -20.50 -6.13
C GLY A 52 14.48 -20.48 -7.65
N GLN A 53 13.94 -19.46 -8.33
CA GLN A 53 14.02 -19.31 -9.79
C GLN A 53 14.27 -17.84 -10.18
N ASP A 54 15.52 -17.59 -10.60
CA ASP A 54 15.96 -16.71 -11.68
C ASP A 54 15.39 -15.27 -11.72
N GLU A 55 16.14 -14.28 -11.20
CA GLU A 55 15.75 -12.85 -11.24
C GLU A 55 15.68 -12.25 -12.67
N GLU A 56 16.12 -12.94 -13.72
CA GLU A 56 16.44 -12.35 -15.03
C GLU A 56 15.23 -12.25 -15.99
N SER A 57 14.13 -12.99 -15.76
CA SER A 57 12.95 -13.04 -16.64
C SER A 57 11.76 -12.19 -16.16
N ASN A 58 11.97 -10.89 -15.92
CA ASN A 58 10.91 -9.97 -15.44
C ASN A 58 9.82 -9.60 -16.47
N LEU A 59 9.70 -10.34 -17.57
CA LEU A 59 8.67 -10.14 -18.60
C LEU A 59 7.58 -11.21 -18.47
N ALA A 60 6.44 -10.79 -17.91
CA ALA A 60 5.18 -11.53 -17.91
C ALA A 60 5.25 -13.00 -17.47
N ARG A 61 5.45 -13.22 -16.15
CA ARG A 61 4.84 -14.40 -15.51
C ARG A 61 3.34 -14.38 -15.82
N THR A 62 2.87 -15.41 -16.50
CA THR A 62 1.45 -15.62 -16.78
C THR A 62 0.94 -16.71 -15.85
N ARG A 63 -0.35 -16.63 -15.49
CA ARG A 63 -1.03 -17.51 -14.53
C ARG A 63 -1.21 -18.97 -15.00
N ALA A 64 -0.33 -19.43 -15.89
CA ALA A 64 -0.42 -20.67 -16.65
C ALA A 64 0.04 -21.92 -15.87
N ASP A 65 0.80 -21.76 -14.78
CA ASP A 65 1.22 -22.88 -13.91
C ASP A 65 0.20 -23.23 -12.81
N GLY A 66 -0.83 -22.39 -12.61
CA GLY A 66 -1.88 -22.58 -11.61
C GLY A 66 -1.46 -22.32 -10.15
N SER A 67 -0.23 -21.87 -9.89
CA SER A 67 0.28 -21.61 -8.53
C SER A 67 -0.08 -20.21 -8.00
N GLU A 68 -0.33 -19.25 -8.90
CA GLU A 68 -0.47 -17.82 -8.58
C GLU A 68 -1.90 -17.42 -8.18
N LYS A 69 -2.10 -17.17 -6.88
CA LYS A 69 -3.37 -16.65 -6.30
C LYS A 69 -3.62 -15.19 -6.68
N SER A 70 -4.88 -14.81 -6.91
CA SER A 70 -5.22 -13.38 -7.03
C SER A 70 -5.06 -12.66 -5.69
N LEU A 71 -5.00 -11.32 -5.69
CA LEU A 71 -4.90 -10.57 -4.42
C LEU A 71 -6.09 -10.84 -3.47
N LYS A 72 -7.30 -11.08 -4.01
CA LYS A 72 -8.48 -11.48 -3.22
C LYS A 72 -8.27 -12.85 -2.58
N ASP A 73 -7.87 -13.85 -3.37
CA ASP A 73 -7.69 -15.24 -2.89
C ASP A 73 -6.51 -15.37 -1.91
N ALA A 74 -5.49 -14.51 -2.05
CA ALA A 74 -4.33 -14.47 -1.18
C ALA A 74 -4.67 -13.96 0.25
N ASN A 75 -5.68 -13.09 0.40
CA ASN A 75 -6.12 -12.52 1.67
C ASN A 75 -5.00 -11.83 2.52
N LEU A 76 -3.91 -11.40 1.88
CA LEU A 76 -2.76 -10.77 2.57
C LEU A 76 -2.94 -9.27 2.81
N TYR A 77 -3.59 -8.56 1.87
CA TYR A 77 -3.66 -7.10 1.82
C TYR A 77 -5.09 -6.59 2.04
N THR A 78 -5.19 -5.33 2.47
CA THR A 78 -6.45 -4.64 2.78
C THR A 78 -6.66 -3.42 1.85
N ASP A 79 -5.62 -2.62 1.63
CA ASP A 79 -5.60 -1.46 0.73
C ASP A 79 -4.88 -1.81 -0.58
N LEU A 80 -5.37 -1.29 -1.72
CA LEU A 80 -4.74 -1.36 -3.03
C LEU A 80 -4.90 -0.01 -3.73
N GLN A 81 -3.80 0.70 -3.97
CA GLN A 81 -3.77 1.90 -4.83
C GLN A 81 -3.08 1.58 -6.15
N VAL A 82 -3.70 2.01 -7.25
CA VAL A 82 -3.21 1.83 -8.63
C VAL A 82 -3.20 3.19 -9.32
N CYS A 83 -2.07 3.52 -9.95
CA CYS A 83 -1.77 4.81 -10.54
C CYS A 83 -1.21 4.62 -11.96
N LEU A 84 -1.75 5.35 -12.94
CA LEU A 84 -1.17 5.49 -14.27
C LEU A 84 -0.63 6.92 -14.44
N ILE A 85 0.69 7.06 -14.33
CA ILE A 85 1.38 8.34 -14.48
C ILE A 85 1.73 8.52 -15.97
N PRO A 86 1.28 9.59 -16.64
CA PRO A 86 1.67 9.86 -18.03
C PRO A 86 3.19 9.97 -18.16
N LYS A 87 3.78 9.34 -19.17
CA LYS A 87 5.24 9.30 -19.33
C LYS A 87 5.81 10.71 -19.55
N GLY A 88 6.62 11.17 -18.60
CA GLY A 88 7.15 12.54 -18.56
C GLY A 88 6.53 13.41 -17.45
N ASP A 89 5.45 12.98 -16.80
CA ASP A 89 5.13 13.45 -15.45
C ASP A 89 5.90 12.59 -14.43
N GLU A 90 6.53 13.26 -13.47
CA GLU A 90 7.28 12.64 -12.38
C GLU A 90 6.85 13.21 -11.00
N THR A 91 5.89 14.13 -11.01
CA THR A 91 5.46 14.94 -9.86
C THR A 91 4.10 14.55 -9.31
N THR A 92 3.24 13.90 -10.10
CA THR A 92 1.91 13.45 -9.66
C THR A 92 1.73 11.94 -9.75
N ALA A 93 0.63 11.46 -9.17
CA ALA A 93 0.17 10.07 -9.26
C ALA A 93 -0.69 9.79 -10.53
N GLY A 94 -0.93 10.79 -11.37
CA GLY A 94 -1.73 10.66 -12.59
C GLY A 94 -3.14 10.10 -12.32
N TYR A 95 -3.58 9.16 -13.16
CA TYR A 95 -4.90 8.55 -13.03
C TYR A 95 -4.90 7.48 -11.92
N THR A 96 -5.57 7.78 -10.80
CA THR A 96 -5.58 6.92 -9.60
C THR A 96 -6.91 6.20 -9.41
N VAL A 97 -6.85 4.91 -9.04
CA VAL A 97 -7.96 4.12 -8.47
C VAL A 97 -7.48 3.50 -7.15
N ARG A 98 -8.37 3.45 -6.15
CA ARG A 98 -8.18 2.65 -4.93
C ARG A 98 -9.23 1.54 -4.85
N GLN A 99 -8.86 0.42 -4.25
CA GLN A 99 -9.74 -0.70 -3.91
C GLN A 99 -9.46 -1.17 -2.48
N GLU A 100 -10.46 -1.75 -1.85
CA GLU A 100 -10.41 -2.25 -0.48
C GLU A 100 -10.76 -3.74 -0.47
N ASN A 101 -10.21 -4.54 0.44
CA ASN A 101 -10.32 -6.00 0.33
C ASN A 101 -11.74 -6.58 0.51
N TRP A 102 -12.72 -5.78 0.96
CA TRP A 102 -14.13 -6.13 0.87
C TRP A 102 -14.67 -6.13 -0.56
N ASP A 103 -14.11 -5.33 -1.49
CA ASP A 103 -14.57 -5.24 -2.88
C ASP A 103 -14.58 -6.61 -3.57
N ASP A 104 -15.69 -6.99 -4.20
CA ASP A 104 -15.81 -8.21 -5.02
C ASP A 104 -14.74 -8.27 -6.14
N LYS A 105 -14.23 -7.09 -6.54
CA LYS A 105 -13.24 -6.90 -7.60
C LYS A 105 -11.85 -6.52 -7.07
N PHE A 106 -11.55 -6.71 -5.79
CA PHE A 106 -10.21 -6.41 -5.24
C PHE A 106 -9.10 -7.10 -6.06
N GLY A 107 -8.10 -6.33 -6.50
CA GLY A 107 -7.06 -6.80 -7.41
C GLY A 107 -7.48 -6.87 -8.88
N ASN A 108 -8.67 -6.40 -9.26
CA ASN A 108 -9.16 -6.32 -10.63
C ASN A 108 -9.63 -4.90 -10.91
N VAL A 109 -8.70 -4.06 -11.40
CA VAL A 109 -8.92 -2.63 -11.64
C VAL A 109 -9.26 -2.38 -13.10
N SER A 110 -10.13 -1.40 -13.37
CA SER A 110 -10.36 -0.83 -14.69
C SER A 110 -10.19 0.69 -14.63
N LEU A 111 -9.50 1.26 -15.62
CA LEU A 111 -9.25 2.70 -15.77
C LEU A 111 -9.63 3.14 -17.19
N GLN A 112 -10.09 4.38 -17.32
CA GLN A 112 -10.43 5.03 -18.59
C GLN A 112 -9.45 6.17 -18.83
N VAL A 113 -8.45 5.97 -19.69
CA VAL A 113 -7.37 6.94 -19.94
C VAL A 113 -7.16 7.17 -21.44
N PRO A 114 -6.59 8.32 -21.87
CA PRO A 114 -6.18 8.53 -23.24
C PRO A 114 -5.24 7.44 -23.80
N ALA A 115 -5.13 7.36 -25.12
CA ALA A 115 -4.03 6.63 -25.74
C ALA A 115 -2.70 7.38 -25.52
N GLY A 116 -1.64 6.65 -25.17
CA GLY A 116 -0.35 7.22 -24.77
C GLY A 116 0.57 6.22 -24.07
N GLU A 117 1.75 6.67 -23.65
CA GLU A 117 2.65 5.90 -22.78
C GLU A 117 2.50 6.34 -21.33
N TYR A 118 2.51 5.38 -20.41
CA TYR A 118 2.30 5.58 -18.98
C TYR A 118 3.24 4.69 -18.18
N THR A 119 3.69 5.14 -17.01
CA THR A 119 4.23 4.25 -15.99
C THR A 119 3.07 3.82 -15.07
N LEU A 120 2.76 2.53 -15.08
CA LEU A 120 1.87 1.90 -14.10
C LEU A 120 2.63 1.70 -12.79
N ILE A 121 2.02 2.14 -11.70
CA ILE A 121 2.42 1.82 -10.32
C ILE A 121 1.20 1.22 -9.63
N ALA A 122 1.36 0.05 -9.02
CA ALA A 122 0.35 -0.49 -8.12
C ALA A 122 1.02 -0.91 -6.81
N VAL A 123 0.36 -0.63 -5.69
CA VAL A 123 0.82 -0.96 -4.35
C VAL A 123 -0.34 -1.55 -3.57
N ALA A 124 -0.17 -2.77 -3.04
CA ALA A 124 -1.09 -3.42 -2.14
C ALA A 124 -0.47 -3.48 -0.74
N ALA A 125 -1.23 -3.19 0.32
CA ALA A 125 -0.72 -3.12 1.69
C ALA A 125 -1.72 -3.61 2.74
N LYS A 126 -1.22 -4.04 3.91
CA LYS A 126 -2.01 -4.51 5.05
C LYS A 126 -2.21 -3.42 6.12
N THR A 127 -2.93 -2.36 5.75
CA THR A 127 -3.32 -1.26 6.66
C THR A 127 -4.56 -1.59 7.48
N ASP A 128 -4.80 -0.81 8.55
CA ASP A 128 -6.07 -0.86 9.29
C ASP A 128 -7.09 0.09 8.65
N LEU A 129 -7.97 -0.46 7.81
CA LEU A 129 -8.94 0.35 7.07
C LEU A 129 -9.95 1.07 7.97
N GLN A 130 -10.20 0.57 9.19
CA GLN A 130 -11.18 1.12 10.14
C GLN A 130 -10.68 2.40 10.82
N GLN A 131 -9.37 2.59 10.91
CA GLN A 131 -8.74 3.78 11.48
C GLN A 131 -8.36 4.82 10.40
N GLU A 132 -8.98 4.72 9.23
CA GLU A 132 -8.64 5.48 8.01
C GLU A 132 -7.15 5.36 7.58
N GLU A 133 -6.40 4.38 8.09
CA GLU A 133 -5.04 4.14 7.64
C GLU A 133 -5.06 3.63 6.19
N ARG A 134 -4.48 4.43 5.30
CA ARG A 134 -4.28 4.11 3.89
C ARG A 134 -2.81 4.26 3.52
N ILE A 135 -2.43 3.65 2.42
CA ILE A 135 -1.21 4.02 1.69
C ILE A 135 -1.49 5.21 0.78
N GLU A 136 -0.47 5.98 0.43
CA GLU A 136 -0.57 7.06 -0.55
C GLU A 136 0.61 7.00 -1.52
N VAL A 137 0.35 6.63 -2.78
CA VAL A 137 1.28 6.88 -3.90
C VAL A 137 1.10 8.35 -4.33
N LYS A 138 2.17 9.14 -4.26
CA LYS A 138 2.17 10.57 -4.62
C LYS A 138 2.81 10.83 -5.97
N SER A 139 3.88 10.10 -6.29
CA SER A 139 4.49 10.09 -7.63
C SER A 139 5.34 8.83 -7.82
N ARG A 140 6.02 8.72 -8.97
CA ARG A 140 6.98 7.64 -9.26
C ARG A 140 8.15 7.54 -8.27
N TYR A 141 8.38 8.58 -7.46
CA TYR A 141 9.49 8.66 -6.50
C TYR A 141 9.05 8.72 -5.04
N GLU A 142 7.74 8.69 -4.75
CA GLU A 142 7.26 8.74 -3.37
C GLU A 142 5.93 7.99 -3.18
N MET A 143 5.96 7.07 -2.22
CA MET A 143 4.78 6.51 -1.57
C MET A 143 4.99 6.51 -0.05
N THR A 144 3.92 6.83 0.69
CA THR A 144 3.92 6.92 2.16
C THR A 144 2.84 6.06 2.80
N PHE A 145 3.07 5.62 4.02
CA PHE A 145 2.07 5.01 4.89
C PHE A 145 1.44 6.06 5.81
N ALA A 146 0.13 5.96 6.07
CA ALA A 146 -0.51 6.68 7.18
C ALA A 146 0.28 6.50 8.49
N ASN A 147 0.32 7.55 9.30
CA ASN A 147 1.03 7.60 10.59
C ASN A 147 2.54 7.28 10.53
N ASN A 148 3.15 7.22 9.32
CA ASN A 148 4.48 6.64 9.07
C ASN A 148 4.60 5.16 9.50
N ILE A 149 3.48 4.45 9.63
CA ILE A 149 3.44 3.06 10.11
C ILE A 149 3.55 2.10 8.92
N VAL A 150 4.78 1.66 8.63
CA VAL A 150 5.04 0.62 7.63
C VAL A 150 4.31 -0.68 8.00
N ARG A 151 3.67 -1.29 7.00
CA ARG A 151 2.92 -2.56 7.06
C ARG A 151 3.49 -3.56 6.05
N ASP A 152 2.98 -4.79 6.01
CA ASP A 152 3.25 -5.69 4.87
C ASP A 152 2.74 -5.03 3.57
N MET A 153 3.56 -5.03 2.52
CA MET A 153 3.24 -4.43 1.23
C MET A 153 3.90 -5.18 0.07
N ALA A 154 3.22 -5.20 -1.07
CA ALA A 154 3.80 -5.57 -2.35
C ALA A 154 3.47 -4.52 -3.40
N TYR A 155 4.36 -4.35 -4.39
CA TYR A 155 4.22 -3.34 -5.43
C TYR A 155 4.61 -3.87 -6.81
N THR A 156 4.31 -3.07 -7.84
CA THR A 156 4.94 -3.14 -9.15
C THR A 156 5.23 -1.73 -9.67
N LEU A 157 6.19 -1.63 -10.58
CA LEU A 157 6.36 -0.50 -11.48
C LEU A 157 6.70 -1.02 -12.87
N GLN A 158 5.95 -0.61 -13.88
CA GLN A 158 6.16 -1.02 -15.27
C GLN A 158 5.65 0.06 -16.24
N ASP A 159 6.40 0.30 -17.32
CA ASP A 159 5.89 1.11 -18.43
C ASP A 159 4.85 0.31 -19.23
N ILE A 160 3.76 0.98 -19.62
CA ILE A 160 2.69 0.45 -20.45
C ILE A 160 2.37 1.42 -21.59
N LYS A 161 1.82 0.89 -22.69
CA LYS A 161 1.32 1.66 -23.82
C LYS A 161 -0.18 1.41 -23.98
N VAL A 162 -0.96 2.49 -23.95
CA VAL A 162 -2.40 2.46 -24.21
C VAL A 162 -2.62 2.83 -25.68
N GLU A 163 -3.14 1.90 -26.47
CA GLU A 163 -3.39 2.10 -27.90
C GLU A 163 -4.86 2.42 -28.18
N SER A 164 -5.11 3.31 -29.16
CA SER A 164 -6.46 3.72 -29.56
C SER A 164 -7.25 2.56 -30.13
N GLY A 165 -8.31 2.12 -29.43
CA GLY A 165 -9.10 0.95 -29.85
C GLY A 165 -10.60 1.00 -29.56
N SER A 166 -11.18 -0.20 -29.56
CA SER A 166 -12.59 -0.48 -29.27
C SER A 166 -12.80 -1.68 -28.33
N LYS A 167 -11.72 -2.37 -27.93
CA LYS A 167 -11.72 -3.46 -26.96
C LYS A 167 -10.88 -3.06 -25.75
N ALA A 168 -11.29 -3.43 -24.55
CA ALA A 168 -10.48 -3.23 -23.35
C ALA A 168 -9.21 -4.08 -23.42
N VAL A 169 -8.06 -3.51 -23.06
CA VAL A 169 -6.80 -4.27 -22.92
C VAL A 169 -6.71 -4.77 -21.48
N THR A 170 -6.65 -6.09 -21.29
CA THR A 170 -6.49 -6.71 -19.97
C THR A 170 -5.07 -7.24 -19.81
N GLN A 171 -4.38 -6.81 -18.76
CA GLN A 171 -3.02 -7.26 -18.42
C GLN A 171 -3.04 -7.96 -17.05
N ASN A 172 -2.44 -9.15 -16.96
CA ASN A 172 -2.10 -9.76 -15.67
C ASN A 172 -0.80 -9.13 -15.15
N VAL A 173 -0.75 -8.76 -13.88
CA VAL A 173 0.37 -8.01 -13.30
C VAL A 173 0.81 -8.60 -11.95
N SER A 174 2.05 -9.05 -11.87
CA SER A 174 2.66 -9.55 -10.63
C SER A 174 3.06 -8.39 -9.71
N LEU A 175 2.73 -8.50 -8.42
CA LEU A 175 3.33 -7.69 -7.36
C LEU A 175 4.49 -8.43 -6.69
N LYS A 176 5.46 -7.67 -6.19
CA LYS A 176 6.63 -8.13 -5.41
C LYS A 176 6.67 -7.43 -4.06
N ARG A 177 6.98 -8.17 -2.98
CA ARG A 177 7.07 -7.61 -1.61
C ARG A 177 8.24 -6.62 -1.48
N ALA A 178 7.97 -5.41 -0.98
CA ALA A 178 8.93 -4.30 -0.92
C ALA A 178 9.50 -4.00 0.49
N VAL A 179 8.99 -4.68 1.52
CA VAL A 179 9.40 -4.52 2.92
C VAL A 179 10.21 -5.71 3.40
N SER A 180 11.07 -5.48 4.39
CA SER A 180 11.55 -6.53 5.28
C SER A 180 10.65 -6.62 6.50
N CYS A 181 10.45 -7.84 7.00
CA CYS A 181 9.76 -8.10 8.26
C CYS A 181 10.79 -8.42 9.35
N PHE A 182 10.67 -7.74 10.49
CA PHE A 182 11.36 -8.09 11.73
C PHE A 182 10.33 -8.57 12.75
N GLU A 183 10.67 -9.59 13.52
CA GLU A 183 9.78 -10.13 14.55
C GLU A 183 10.53 -10.41 15.83
N LEU A 184 9.97 -10.01 16.98
CA LEU A 184 10.57 -10.23 18.29
C LEU A 184 9.64 -11.08 19.16
N CYS A 185 9.99 -12.36 19.32
CA CYS A 185 9.27 -13.37 20.09
C CYS A 185 9.86 -13.52 21.50
N ALA A 186 9.04 -13.32 22.52
CA ALA A 186 9.40 -13.56 23.91
C ALA A 186 9.15 -15.02 24.32
N THR A 187 10.14 -15.65 24.97
CA THR A 187 10.00 -16.98 25.57
C THR A 187 9.63 -16.94 27.05
N ASP A 188 9.74 -15.79 27.70
CA ASP A 188 9.37 -15.57 29.11
C ASP A 188 8.04 -14.81 29.27
N ILE A 189 7.47 -14.90 30.48
CA ILE A 189 6.22 -14.22 30.81
C ILE A 189 6.42 -12.71 30.98
N MET A 190 5.44 -11.94 30.53
CA MET A 190 5.44 -10.48 30.71
C MET A 190 5.22 -10.12 32.19
N PRO A 191 6.01 -9.22 32.80
CA PRO A 191 5.75 -8.74 34.15
C PRO A 191 4.37 -8.05 34.24
N LEU A 192 3.59 -8.38 35.29
CA LEU A 192 2.25 -7.82 35.50
C LEU A 192 2.22 -6.28 35.67
N THR A 193 3.37 -5.65 35.93
CA THR A 193 3.55 -4.20 36.00
C THR A 193 3.65 -3.53 34.63
N THR A 194 3.99 -4.27 33.57
CA THR A 194 4.20 -3.73 32.23
C THR A 194 2.88 -3.23 31.62
N LYS A 195 2.93 -2.07 30.95
CA LYS A 195 1.78 -1.47 30.27
C LYS A 195 2.05 -1.07 28.82
N THR A 196 3.27 -0.65 28.52
CA THR A 196 3.66 -0.29 27.15
C THR A 196 5.00 -0.93 26.78
N GLN A 197 5.13 -1.28 25.50
CA GLN A 197 6.38 -1.65 24.86
C GLN A 197 6.64 -0.65 23.73
N LYS A 198 7.76 0.06 23.78
CA LYS A 198 8.29 0.82 22.65
C LYS A 198 9.33 -0.03 21.93
N ILE A 199 9.19 -0.19 20.62
CA ILE A 199 10.22 -0.79 19.76
C ILE A 199 10.66 0.25 18.73
N THR A 200 11.97 0.43 18.58
CA THR A 200 12.59 1.30 17.59
C THR A 200 13.48 0.50 16.66
N ILE A 201 13.46 0.84 15.36
CA ILE A 201 14.37 0.31 14.33
C ILE A 201 15.07 1.51 13.66
N SER A 202 16.40 1.49 13.59
CA SER A 202 17.23 2.49 12.92
C SER A 202 18.40 1.82 12.18
N GLY A 203 19.13 2.58 11.36
CA GLY A 203 20.18 2.08 10.44
C GLY A 203 19.81 2.40 8.99
N SER A 204 20.09 1.51 8.04
CA SER A 204 19.76 1.66 6.61
C SER A 204 18.29 1.38 6.27
N CYS A 205 17.36 2.01 7.01
CA CYS A 205 15.92 1.86 6.84
C CYS A 205 15.12 3.17 7.03
N GLY A 206 13.84 3.15 6.67
CA GLY A 206 12.91 4.26 6.92
C GLY A 206 11.44 3.95 6.59
N THR A 207 10.63 5.00 6.45
CA THR A 207 9.15 4.93 6.36
C THR A 207 8.57 5.38 5.02
N VAL A 208 9.38 5.98 4.15
CA VAL A 208 8.98 6.48 2.83
C VAL A 208 9.54 5.57 1.74
N PHE A 209 8.71 5.16 0.79
CA PHE A 209 9.07 4.27 -0.32
C PHE A 209 9.33 5.06 -1.61
N ASN A 210 10.29 4.60 -2.43
CA ASN A 210 10.53 5.12 -3.77
C ASN A 210 10.20 4.01 -4.80
N PRO A 211 9.02 4.06 -5.46
CA PRO A 211 8.62 3.04 -6.43
C PRO A 211 9.60 2.84 -7.60
N SER A 212 10.30 3.90 -8.04
CA SER A 212 11.27 3.82 -9.14
C SER A 212 12.59 3.15 -8.77
N THR A 213 12.89 2.95 -7.48
CA THR A 213 14.08 2.20 -7.03
C THR A 213 13.74 0.88 -6.36
N GLY A 214 12.52 0.73 -5.81
CA GLY A 214 12.16 -0.42 -4.97
C GLY A 214 12.72 -0.36 -3.55
N PHE A 215 13.28 0.79 -3.15
CA PHE A 215 13.94 0.99 -1.86
C PHE A 215 13.30 2.10 -1.04
N CYS A 216 13.74 2.22 0.21
CA CYS A 216 13.43 3.36 1.05
C CYS A 216 14.03 4.65 0.49
N LYS A 217 13.23 5.73 0.46
CA LYS A 217 13.62 7.03 -0.10
C LYS A 217 14.62 7.78 0.78
N GLU A 218 14.47 7.68 2.10
CA GLU A 218 15.24 8.42 3.09
C GLU A 218 15.35 7.64 4.41
N LYS A 219 16.51 7.72 5.08
CA LYS A 219 16.73 6.99 6.35
C LYS A 219 15.96 7.65 7.49
N ALA A 220 15.12 6.88 8.18
CA ALA A 220 14.30 7.33 9.31
C ALA A 220 14.22 6.28 10.41
N THR A 221 14.21 6.72 11.68
CA THR A 221 14.03 5.79 12.81
C THR A 221 12.54 5.45 12.95
N ILE A 222 12.20 4.20 12.67
CA ILE A 222 10.84 3.67 12.87
C ILE A 222 10.62 3.53 14.37
N THR A 223 9.46 3.97 14.87
CA THR A 223 9.00 3.73 16.25
C THR A 223 7.62 3.09 16.21
N ARG A 224 7.44 1.99 16.96
CA ARG A 224 6.13 1.39 17.26
C ARG A 224 5.94 1.33 18.77
N ASN A 225 4.79 1.77 19.24
CA ASN A 225 4.38 1.61 20.63
C ASN A 225 3.23 0.58 20.66
N PHE A 226 3.31 -0.37 21.57
CA PHE A 226 2.29 -1.38 21.83
C PHE A 226 1.78 -1.19 23.26
N SER A 227 0.46 -1.21 23.45
CA SER A 227 -0.20 -1.14 24.76
C SER A 227 -0.98 -2.43 25.00
N PHE A 228 -0.97 -2.96 26.23
CA PHE A 228 -1.50 -4.30 26.50
C PHE A 228 -1.98 -4.52 27.95
N GLU A 229 -2.90 -5.47 28.09
CA GLU A 229 -3.26 -6.10 29.36
C GLU A 229 -2.23 -7.20 29.67
N ALA A 230 -1.16 -6.90 30.43
CA ALA A 230 -0.13 -7.89 30.76
C ALA A 230 -0.65 -9.19 31.42
N LYS A 231 -1.88 -9.19 31.94
CA LYS A 231 -2.61 -10.38 32.42
C LYS A 231 -2.87 -11.43 31.31
N GLU A 232 -3.07 -11.00 30.07
CA GLU A 232 -3.34 -11.88 28.94
C GLU A 232 -2.06 -12.65 28.55
N HIS A 233 -0.91 -11.98 28.62
CA HIS A 233 0.43 -12.52 28.34
C HIS A 233 1.07 -13.26 29.54
N GLN A 234 0.27 -13.75 30.50
CA GLN A 234 0.75 -14.60 31.62
C GLN A 234 0.83 -16.10 31.28
N LYS A 235 0.22 -16.54 30.17
CA LYS A 235 0.01 -17.97 29.86
C LYS A 235 0.76 -18.47 28.63
N THR A 236 1.24 -17.57 27.79
CA THR A 236 1.97 -17.87 26.55
C THR A 236 3.04 -16.82 26.33
N GLY A 237 4.10 -17.17 25.60
CA GLY A 237 4.96 -16.17 24.97
C GLY A 237 4.16 -15.24 24.05
N PHE A 238 4.73 -14.08 23.76
CA PHE A 238 4.13 -13.03 22.92
C PHE A 238 5.14 -12.60 21.86
N HIS A 239 4.66 -12.03 20.74
CA HIS A 239 5.52 -11.62 19.63
C HIS A 239 5.15 -10.23 19.11
N TYR A 240 6.15 -9.48 18.66
CA TYR A 240 5.98 -8.18 18.01
C TYR A 240 6.46 -8.26 16.57
N THR A 241 5.54 -8.19 15.60
CA THR A 241 5.87 -8.14 14.17
C THR A 241 5.94 -6.69 13.69
N LEU A 242 7.06 -6.28 13.11
CA LEU A 242 7.32 -4.96 12.56
C LEU A 242 7.74 -5.07 11.09
N TYR A 243 7.31 -4.12 10.27
CA TYR A 243 7.73 -4.00 8.87
C TYR A 243 8.58 -2.75 8.69
N THR A 244 9.49 -2.78 7.72
CA THR A 244 10.43 -1.70 7.46
C THR A 244 10.85 -1.66 5.99
N LEU A 245 11.10 -0.46 5.47
CA LEU A 245 11.66 -0.25 4.13
C LEU A 245 13.17 -0.12 4.24
N LEU A 246 13.91 -0.84 3.40
CA LEU A 246 15.37 -0.89 3.41
C LEU A 246 15.95 0.00 2.30
N THR A 247 17.14 0.59 2.49
CA THR A 247 17.78 1.39 1.41
C THR A 247 18.51 0.55 0.36
N ASP A 248 18.61 -0.76 0.54
CA ASP A 248 19.15 -1.75 -0.41
C ASP A 248 18.45 -3.11 -0.19
N LYS A 249 18.67 -4.10 -1.06
CA LYS A 249 18.06 -5.44 -0.98
C LYS A 249 18.39 -6.18 0.34
N ASP A 250 19.62 -6.04 0.81
CA ASP A 250 20.23 -6.78 1.93
C ASP A 250 21.07 -5.79 2.75
N ILE A 251 20.82 -5.70 4.06
CA ILE A 251 21.51 -4.76 4.97
C ILE A 251 21.82 -5.41 6.32
N THR A 252 22.95 -5.00 6.90
CA THR A 252 23.49 -5.54 8.16
C THR A 252 23.66 -4.50 9.27
N ASP A 253 23.42 -3.22 8.99
CA ASP A 253 23.68 -2.10 9.91
C ASP A 253 22.50 -1.74 10.83
N ILE A 254 21.44 -2.54 10.84
CA ILE A 254 20.21 -2.20 11.57
C ILE A 254 20.42 -2.35 13.07
N HIS A 255 19.87 -1.41 13.83
CA HIS A 255 19.88 -1.39 15.28
C HIS A 255 18.43 -1.39 15.76
N ILE A 256 18.11 -2.31 16.68
CA ILE A 256 16.77 -2.47 17.23
C ILE A 256 16.84 -2.34 18.74
N THR A 257 15.90 -1.60 19.32
CA THR A 257 15.77 -1.50 20.78
C THR A 257 14.31 -1.66 21.17
N ALA A 258 14.07 -2.51 22.16
CA ALA A 258 12.76 -2.84 22.69
C ALA A 258 12.73 -2.50 24.20
N THR A 259 12.03 -1.41 24.54
CA THR A 259 11.91 -0.86 25.90
C THR A 259 10.50 -1.10 26.46
N ALA A 260 10.43 -1.83 27.56
CA ALA A 260 9.21 -2.10 28.31
C ALA A 260 9.05 -1.10 29.47
N LYS A 261 7.82 -0.61 29.70
CA LYS A 261 7.51 0.37 30.76
C LYS A 261 6.30 -0.03 31.61
N ASP A 262 6.25 0.50 32.83
CA ASP A 262 5.07 0.43 33.69
C ASP A 262 4.08 1.60 33.45
N LYS A 263 3.01 1.63 34.24
CA LYS A 263 1.96 2.68 34.25
C LYS A 263 2.46 4.10 34.60
N GLU A 264 3.67 4.25 35.10
CA GLU A 264 4.30 5.54 35.46
C GLU A 264 5.36 5.94 34.42
N GLU A 265 5.32 5.31 33.23
CA GLU A 265 6.27 5.48 32.12
C GLU A 265 7.74 5.16 32.47
N LYS A 266 7.97 4.55 33.63
CA LYS A 266 9.27 4.11 34.12
C LYS A 266 9.67 2.82 33.40
N VAL A 267 10.94 2.76 32.98
CA VAL A 267 11.50 1.59 32.30
C VAL A 267 11.58 0.40 33.26
N ILE A 268 10.92 -0.70 32.91
CA ILE A 268 11.07 -2.01 33.54
C ILE A 268 12.30 -2.71 32.94
N LYS A 269 12.42 -2.67 31.62
CA LYS A 269 13.43 -3.41 30.87
C LYS A 269 13.74 -2.72 29.54
N THR A 270 14.99 -2.83 29.10
CA THR A 270 15.38 -2.60 27.71
C THR A 270 16.17 -3.81 27.23
N VAL A 271 15.92 -4.26 26.01
CA VAL A 271 16.84 -5.13 25.25
C VAL A 271 17.17 -4.44 23.92
N SER A 272 18.41 -4.59 23.46
CA SER A 272 18.91 -3.97 22.24
C SER A 272 19.69 -4.98 21.42
N PHE A 273 19.58 -4.85 20.09
CA PHE A 273 20.20 -5.72 19.11
C PHE A 273 20.87 -4.87 18.04
N ASP A 274 22.20 -4.87 18.05
CA ASP A 274 23.01 -4.25 17.00
C ASP A 274 23.32 -5.26 15.89
N ASN A 275 23.69 -4.75 14.73
CA ASN A 275 24.00 -5.53 13.52
C ASN A 275 22.89 -6.57 13.20
N VAL A 276 21.65 -6.10 13.18
CA VAL A 276 20.48 -6.86 12.73
C VAL A 276 20.54 -6.95 11.20
N HIS A 277 20.36 -8.15 10.68
CA HIS A 277 20.42 -8.41 9.25
C HIS A 277 19.00 -8.52 8.69
N LEU A 278 18.62 -7.57 7.84
CA LEU A 278 17.31 -7.50 7.20
C LEU A 278 17.45 -7.58 5.68
N VAL A 279 16.46 -8.19 5.04
CA VAL A 279 16.42 -8.41 3.58
C VAL A 279 15.01 -8.15 3.06
N ILE A 280 14.89 -7.48 1.92
CA ILE A 280 13.60 -7.17 1.29
C ILE A 280 12.88 -8.47 0.89
N GLY A 281 11.58 -8.55 1.18
CA GLY A 281 10.76 -9.73 0.89
C GLY A 281 10.93 -10.90 1.87
N LYS A 282 11.72 -10.72 2.93
CA LYS A 282 12.05 -11.76 3.93
C LYS A 282 11.50 -11.42 5.33
N LYS A 283 11.41 -12.43 6.21
CA LYS A 283 11.35 -12.23 7.66
C LYS A 283 12.70 -12.56 8.32
N THR A 284 13.03 -11.79 9.35
CA THR A 284 14.09 -12.07 10.35
C THR A 284 13.42 -12.08 11.74
N THR A 285 13.17 -13.27 12.29
CA THR A 285 12.59 -13.48 13.63
C THR A 285 13.67 -13.63 14.70
N TYR A 286 13.52 -12.91 15.80
CA TYR A 286 14.36 -12.90 17.00
C TYR A 286 13.57 -13.55 18.17
N THR A 287 14.02 -14.67 18.74
CA THR A 287 13.30 -15.44 19.77
C THR A 287 14.13 -15.67 21.04
N GLY A 288 13.71 -15.13 22.18
CA GLY A 288 14.40 -15.30 23.47
C GLY A 288 13.65 -14.67 24.64
N PRO A 289 14.16 -14.78 25.88
CA PRO A 289 13.54 -14.10 27.02
C PRO A 289 13.77 -12.60 26.91
N ILE A 290 12.74 -11.77 27.11
CA ILE A 290 12.89 -10.30 27.04
C ILE A 290 13.15 -9.73 28.44
N PHE A 291 12.50 -10.26 29.47
CA PHE A 291 12.47 -9.66 30.80
C PHE A 291 13.50 -10.23 31.77
N THR A 292 13.67 -11.55 31.73
CA THR A 292 14.59 -12.32 32.58
C THR A 292 16.02 -12.41 32.04
N TYR A 293 16.22 -12.06 30.77
CA TYR A 293 17.52 -12.01 30.09
C TYR A 293 18.48 -11.01 30.77
N PRO A 294 19.76 -11.33 31.00
CA PRO A 294 20.74 -10.37 31.52
C PRO A 294 21.00 -9.24 30.51
N ASN A 295 21.39 -8.05 30.99
CA ASN A 295 21.72 -6.94 30.10
C ASN A 295 23.03 -7.22 29.32
N ASN A 296 23.13 -6.67 28.11
CA ASN A 296 24.36 -6.59 27.28
C ASN A 296 24.85 -7.90 26.62
N MET A 297 23.99 -8.63 25.89
CA MET A 297 24.41 -9.71 24.97
C MET A 297 23.63 -9.70 23.65
N SER A 298 24.24 -10.16 22.55
CA SER A 298 23.66 -10.25 21.20
C SER A 298 24.13 -11.50 20.44
N PHE A 299 23.23 -12.30 19.87
CA PHE A 299 23.51 -13.55 19.12
C PHE A 299 22.33 -14.00 18.21
N THR A 300 22.35 -15.22 17.62
CA THR A 300 21.73 -15.62 16.31
C THR A 300 20.93 -16.97 16.35
N VAL A 301 20.24 -17.39 15.25
CA VAL A 301 19.33 -18.57 14.97
C VAL A 301 17.80 -18.34 14.72
N ASN A 302 17.31 -18.80 13.56
CA ASN A 302 15.97 -19.28 13.11
C ASN A 302 14.74 -19.24 14.08
N GLN A 303 13.49 -18.95 13.68
CA GLN A 303 12.79 -18.68 12.38
C GLN A 303 11.32 -18.22 12.72
N PRO A 304 10.33 -17.94 11.81
CA PRO A 304 10.10 -18.37 10.41
C PRO A 304 9.90 -17.17 9.41
N GLU A 305 8.97 -17.00 8.44
CA GLU A 305 7.64 -17.55 8.07
C GLU A 305 7.21 -17.12 6.65
N ILE A 306 7.09 -15.80 6.40
CA ILE A 306 7.55 -15.18 5.12
C ILE A 306 8.92 -15.79 4.84
N PRO A 307 9.30 -16.13 3.58
CA PRO A 307 10.56 -16.82 3.31
C PRO A 307 11.70 -16.27 4.17
N ALA A 308 12.35 -17.15 4.93
CA ALA A 308 13.33 -16.74 5.93
C ALA A 308 14.47 -15.96 5.26
N SER A 309 14.98 -14.93 5.94
CA SER A 309 16.17 -14.20 5.49
C SER A 309 17.42 -15.10 5.50
N GLY A 310 17.46 -16.07 6.43
CA GLY A 310 18.65 -16.85 6.77
C GLY A 310 19.42 -16.28 7.96
N TYR A 311 18.95 -15.17 8.54
CA TYR A 311 19.67 -14.39 9.56
C TYR A 311 18.86 -14.14 10.85
N ASP A 312 17.74 -14.85 11.00
CA ASP A 312 16.95 -15.00 12.21
C ASP A 312 17.81 -15.27 13.47
N LYS A 313 17.34 -14.89 14.66
CA LYS A 313 18.14 -14.89 15.91
C LYS A 313 17.47 -15.57 17.13
N LYS A 314 18.19 -16.38 17.93
CA LYS A 314 17.73 -16.88 19.25
C LYS A 314 18.60 -16.31 20.35
N PHE A 315 17.98 -16.06 21.51
CA PHE A 315 18.64 -15.53 22.71
C PHE A 315 18.03 -16.03 24.02
#